data_AF-A0AA44ZNU1-F1
#
_entry.id   AF-A0AA44ZNU1-F1
#
_cell.length_a   1.000
_cell.length_b   1.000
_cell.length_c   1.000
_cell.angle_alpha   90.00
_cell.angle_beta   90.00
_cell.angle_gamma   90.00
#
_symmetry.space_group_name_H-M   'P 1'
#
loop_
_entity.id
_entity.type
_entity.pdbx_description
1 polymer ?
#
loop_
_entity_poly.entity_id
_entity_poly.type
_entity_poly.pdbx_seq_one_letter_code
_entity_poly.pdbx_strand_id
1 'polypeptide(L)'
;MPGSLVPSEARLCEEYGVARGTARAALALLVDDGLVEVVPGVGRRVAGGTGADRTTAYGRIAEDLAEQIRAGTLAPDAPLPSEAVVMEQYDVSRNTARRAFKVLADSGVVVVRHGVGAFVRPVEP
;
A
#
# COMPACT_ATOMS: atom_id res chain seq x y z
N MET A 1 2.32 17.46 -10.59
CA MET A 1 2.74 17.90 -9.23
C MET A 1 1.90 17.14 -8.21
N PRO A 2 2.39 16.89 -6.99
CA PRO A 2 1.55 16.29 -5.95
C PRO A 2 0.21 17.04 -5.83
N GLY A 3 -0.91 16.31 -5.84
CA GLY A 3 -2.26 16.88 -5.89
C GLY A 3 -2.79 17.27 -7.29
N SER A 4 -1.98 17.17 -8.35
CA SER A 4 -2.45 17.44 -9.71
C SER A 4 -3.33 16.33 -10.25
N LEU A 5 -4.26 16.67 -11.13
CA LEU A 5 -5.10 15.69 -11.82
C LEU A 5 -4.25 14.76 -12.69
N VAL A 6 -4.54 13.47 -12.59
CA VAL A 6 -4.01 12.47 -13.49
C VAL A 6 -4.74 12.58 -14.83
N PRO A 7 -4.02 12.51 -15.96
CA PRO A 7 -4.62 12.48 -17.28
C PRO A 7 -5.70 11.39 -17.40
N SER A 8 -6.73 11.65 -18.21
CA SER A 8 -7.76 10.65 -18.50
C SER A 8 -7.17 9.46 -19.26
N GLU A 9 -7.83 8.29 -19.19
CA GLU A 9 -7.43 7.10 -19.95
C GLU A 9 -7.25 7.41 -21.45
N ALA A 10 -8.16 8.19 -22.03
CA ALA A 10 -8.11 8.57 -23.44
C ALA A 10 -6.83 9.38 -23.76
N ARG A 11 -6.51 10.36 -22.91
CA ARG A 11 -5.30 11.15 -23.06
C ARG A 11 -4.03 10.31 -22.90
N LEU A 12 -4.02 9.35 -21.98
CA LEU A 12 -2.89 8.43 -21.82
C LEU A 12 -2.72 7.52 -23.05
N CYS A 13 -3.82 7.10 -23.67
CA CYS A 13 -3.75 6.32 -24.92
C CYS A 13 -3.13 7.15 -26.05
N GLU A 14 -3.53 8.41 -26.20
CA GLU A 14 -3.01 9.33 -27.22
C GLU A 14 -1.53 9.69 -26.97
N GLU A 15 -1.17 9.99 -25.73
CA GLU A 15 0.17 10.46 -25.36
C GLU A 15 1.22 9.34 -25.41
N TYR A 16 0.86 8.14 -24.95
CA TYR A 16 1.80 7.01 -24.84
C TYR A 16 1.59 5.93 -25.91
N GLY A 17 0.61 6.08 -26.80
CA GLY A 17 0.32 5.11 -27.85
C GLY A 17 -0.13 3.75 -27.33
N VAL A 18 -0.74 3.69 -26.14
CA VAL A 18 -1.16 2.45 -25.49
C VAL A 18 -2.65 2.18 -25.66
N ALA A 19 -3.04 0.90 -25.59
CA ALA A 19 -4.44 0.52 -25.55
C ALA A 19 -5.12 0.97 -24.25
N ARG A 20 -6.44 1.24 -24.30
CA ARG A 20 -7.23 1.70 -23.15
C ARG A 20 -7.21 0.75 -21.95
N GLY A 21 -7.19 -0.56 -22.21
CA GLY A 21 -7.04 -1.57 -21.16
C GLY A 21 -5.71 -1.45 -20.42
N THR A 22 -4.62 -1.17 -21.14
CA THR A 22 -3.28 -0.95 -20.58
C THR A 22 -3.23 0.32 -19.73
N ALA A 23 -3.76 1.43 -20.25
CA ALA A 23 -3.85 2.69 -19.49
C ALA A 23 -4.67 2.50 -18.20
N ARG A 24 -5.80 1.79 -18.27
CA ARG A 24 -6.63 1.48 -17.11
C ARG A 24 -5.90 0.60 -16.09
N ALA A 25 -5.20 -0.43 -16.54
CA ALA A 25 -4.42 -1.31 -15.68
C ALA A 25 -3.28 -0.54 -14.98
N ALA A 26 -2.54 0.28 -15.72
CA ALA A 26 -1.50 1.13 -15.16
C ALA A 26 -2.06 2.10 -14.10
N LEU A 27 -3.17 2.77 -14.40
CA LEU A 27 -3.84 3.64 -13.43
C LEU A 27 -4.33 2.88 -12.19
N ALA A 28 -4.85 1.66 -12.36
CA ALA A 28 -5.27 0.82 -11.25
C ALA A 28 -4.08 0.45 -10.36
N LEU A 29 -2.94 0.10 -10.95
CA LEU A 29 -1.70 -0.16 -10.20
C LEU A 29 -1.24 1.08 -9.44
N LEU A 30 -1.28 2.26 -10.06
CA LEU A 30 -0.92 3.51 -9.38
C LEU A 30 -1.86 3.88 -8.22
N VAL A 31 -3.14 3.50 -8.33
CA VAL A 31 -4.12 3.65 -7.23
C VAL A 31 -3.86 2.64 -6.12
N ASP A 32 -3.53 1.40 -6.47
CA ASP A 32 -3.14 0.37 -5.49
C ASP A 32 -1.84 0.76 -4.78
N ASP A 33 -0.86 1.27 -5.53
CA ASP A 33 0.38 1.85 -5.05
C ASP A 33 0.18 3.24 -4.42
N GLY A 34 -1.06 3.70 -4.22
CA GLY A 34 -1.40 4.97 -3.58
C GLY A 34 -0.61 6.18 -4.07
N LEU A 35 -0.08 6.11 -5.29
CA LEU A 35 0.53 7.22 -6.02
C LEU A 35 -0.56 8.06 -6.68
N VAL A 36 -1.76 7.49 -6.83
CA VAL A 36 -2.95 8.12 -7.35
C VAL A 36 -4.14 7.86 -6.42
N GLU A 37 -4.92 8.90 -6.16
CA GLU A 37 -6.17 8.82 -5.39
C GLU A 37 -7.37 9.19 -6.26
N VAL A 38 -8.53 8.57 -6.00
CA VAL A 38 -9.78 8.90 -6.69
C VAL A 38 -10.58 9.88 -5.82
N VAL A 39 -10.75 11.10 -6.31
CA VAL A 39 -11.53 12.14 -5.64
C VAL A 39 -12.92 12.25 -6.28
N PRO A 40 -14.01 12.07 -5.50
CA PRO A 40 -15.37 12.22 -6.00
C PRO A 40 -15.58 13.57 -6.73
N GLY A 41 -16.21 13.53 -7.91
CA GLY A 41 -16.51 14.72 -8.71
C GLY A 41 -15.32 15.38 -9.42
N VAL A 42 -14.08 14.97 -9.13
CA VAL A 42 -12.87 15.60 -9.69
C VAL A 42 -12.05 14.62 -10.55
N GLY A 43 -12.17 13.32 -10.31
CA GLY A 43 -11.43 12.29 -11.04
C GLY A 43 -10.23 11.79 -10.24
N ARG A 44 -9.12 11.48 -10.90
CA ARG A 44 -7.95 10.87 -10.26
C ARG A 44 -6.89 11.95 -10.05
N ARG A 45 -6.23 11.97 -8.89
CA ARG A 45 -5.15 12.92 -8.58
C ARG A 45 -3.90 12.18 -8.16
N VAL A 46 -2.74 12.73 -8.46
CA VAL A 46 -1.47 12.26 -7.91
C VAL A 46 -1.51 12.49 -6.41
N ALA A 47 -1.29 11.44 -5.61
CA ALA A 47 -1.24 11.55 -4.18
C ALA A 47 -0.21 12.61 -3.77
N GLY A 48 -0.60 13.48 -2.85
CA GLY A 48 0.16 14.63 -2.39
C GLY A 48 1.41 14.24 -1.59
N GLY A 49 2.47 13.75 -2.25
CA GLY A 49 3.79 13.60 -1.63
C GLY A 49 4.88 13.65 -2.69
N THR A 50 5.68 14.71 -2.71
CA THR A 50 6.98 14.72 -3.37
C THR A 50 7.75 13.51 -2.84
N GLY A 51 8.33 12.68 -3.71
CA GLY A 51 8.96 11.38 -3.38
C GLY A 51 10.20 11.43 -2.49
N ALA A 52 10.26 12.32 -1.50
CA ALA A 52 11.38 12.51 -0.60
C ALA A 52 10.99 12.94 0.82
N ASP A 53 9.69 13.03 1.17
CA ASP A 53 9.33 13.23 2.58
C ASP A 53 9.11 11.88 3.26
N ARG A 54 10.19 11.45 3.92
CA ARG A 54 10.30 10.28 4.76
C ARG A 54 9.11 10.24 5.70
N THR A 55 8.21 9.27 5.46
CA THR A 55 7.22 8.70 6.40
C THR A 55 5.81 8.66 5.80
N THR A 56 5.61 7.85 4.75
CA THR A 56 4.26 7.49 4.30
C THR A 56 3.53 6.78 5.44
N ALA A 57 2.22 6.97 5.58
CA ALA A 57 1.43 6.38 6.66
C ALA A 57 1.59 4.85 6.72
N TYR A 58 1.63 4.19 5.56
CA TYR A 58 1.88 2.75 5.48
C TYR A 58 3.32 2.36 5.87
N GLY A 59 4.30 3.22 5.62
CA GLY A 59 5.70 3.01 6.02
C GLY A 59 5.86 2.99 7.54
N ARG A 60 5.21 3.93 8.26
CA ARG A 60 5.19 3.93 9.74
C ARG A 60 4.59 2.66 10.30
N ILE A 61 3.44 2.27 9.76
CA ILE A 61 2.73 1.08 10.22
C ILE A 61 3.60 -0.16 9.99
N ALA A 62 4.26 -0.26 8.83
CA ALA A 62 5.17 -1.37 8.55
C ALA A 62 6.36 -1.38 9.53
N GLU A 63 6.97 -0.23 9.80
CA GLU A 63 8.12 -0.13 10.70
C GLU A 63 7.74 -0.47 12.15
N ASP A 64 6.60 0.04 12.63
CA ASP A 64 6.07 -0.23 13.96
C ASP A 64 5.70 -1.72 14.14
N LEU A 65 5.01 -2.32 13.17
CA LEU A 65 4.72 -3.76 13.20
C LEU A 65 6.00 -4.61 13.12
N ALA A 66 6.99 -4.20 12.33
CA ALA A 66 8.29 -4.88 12.28
C ALA A 66 9.05 -4.77 13.61
N GLU A 67 8.90 -3.66 14.32
CA GLU A 67 9.46 -3.49 15.66
C GLU A 67 8.74 -4.37 16.69
N GLN A 68 7.41 -4.46 16.65
CA GLN A 68 6.65 -5.38 17.51
C GLN A 68 7.04 -6.85 17.29
N ILE A 69 7.34 -7.23 16.05
CA ILE A 69 7.86 -8.56 15.71
C ILE A 69 9.26 -8.76 16.30
N ARG A 70 10.17 -7.79 16.10
CA ARG A 70 11.54 -7.85 16.65
C ARG A 70 11.56 -7.85 18.19
N ALA A 71 10.65 -7.13 18.82
CA ALA A 71 10.49 -7.08 20.26
C ALA A 71 9.85 -8.35 20.85
N GLY A 72 9.36 -9.26 20.00
CA GLY A 72 8.69 -10.50 20.42
C GLY A 72 7.25 -10.30 20.92
N THR A 73 6.67 -9.10 20.75
CA THR A 73 5.25 -8.85 21.00
C THR A 73 4.37 -9.67 20.06
N LEU A 74 4.80 -9.80 18.80
CA LEU A 74 4.22 -10.71 17.81
C LEU A 74 5.15 -11.92 17.66
N ALA A 75 4.69 -13.07 18.16
CA ALA A 75 5.48 -14.30 18.12
C ALA A 75 5.71 -14.79 16.67
N PRO A 76 6.83 -15.48 16.39
CA PRO A 76 7.01 -16.25 15.16
C PRO A 76 5.79 -17.15 14.88
N ASP A 77 5.38 -17.26 13.62
CA ASP A 77 4.18 -17.98 13.17
C ASP A 77 2.84 -17.46 13.71
N ALA A 78 2.82 -16.39 14.52
CA ALA A 78 1.58 -15.77 14.95
C ALA A 78 0.91 -15.02 13.79
N PRO A 79 -0.44 -14.98 13.76
CA PRO A 79 -1.16 -14.15 12.82
C PRO A 79 -0.87 -12.67 13.10
N LEU A 80 -0.68 -11.90 12.04
CA LEU A 80 -0.67 -10.45 12.12
C LEU A 80 -2.08 -9.93 12.46
N PRO A 81 -2.17 -8.70 13.02
CA PRO A 81 -3.43 -7.98 13.08
C PRO A 81 -4.10 -7.94 11.69
N SER A 82 -5.44 -7.99 11.65
CA SER A 82 -6.14 -7.88 10.37
C SER A 82 -6.06 -6.46 9.81
N GLU A 83 -6.33 -6.29 8.51
CA GLU A 83 -6.40 -4.95 7.90
C GLU A 83 -7.37 -4.04 8.66
N ALA A 84 -8.51 -4.58 9.12
CA ALA A 84 -9.50 -3.82 9.89
C ALA A 84 -8.93 -3.32 11.22
N VAL A 85 -8.18 -4.17 11.94
CA VAL A 85 -7.53 -3.79 13.19
C VAL A 85 -6.50 -2.69 12.96
N VAL A 86 -5.69 -2.78 11.89
CA VAL A 86 -4.71 -1.74 11.55
C VAL A 86 -5.39 -0.44 11.13
N MET A 87 -6.49 -0.52 10.38
CA MET A 87 -7.27 0.66 10.02
C MET A 87 -7.77 1.40 11.27
N GLU A 88 -8.31 0.67 12.24
CA GLU A 88 -8.81 1.25 13.49
C GLU A 88 -7.68 1.77 14.39
N GLN A 89 -6.59 1.02 14.55
CA GLN A 89 -5.48 1.39 15.45
C GLN A 89 -4.71 2.61 14.97
N TYR A 90 -4.50 2.74 13.66
CA TYR A 90 -3.67 3.81 13.09
C TYR A 90 -4.51 4.91 12.39
N ASP A 91 -5.84 4.81 12.46
CA ASP A 91 -6.80 5.69 11.76
C ASP A 91 -6.46 5.86 10.27
N VAL A 92 -6.38 4.72 9.57
CA VAL A 92 -5.97 4.70 8.17
C VAL A 92 -6.96 4.01 7.25
N SER A 93 -6.85 4.31 5.95
CA SER A 93 -7.60 3.61 4.92
C SER A 93 -7.17 2.14 4.78
N ARG A 94 -8.08 1.30 4.28
CA ARG A 94 -7.76 -0.11 3.93
C ARG A 94 -6.57 -0.23 2.99
N ASN A 95 -6.45 0.69 2.03
CA ASN A 95 -5.33 0.69 1.09
C ASN A 95 -4.00 0.93 1.84
N THR A 96 -3.97 1.90 2.75
CA THR A 96 -2.80 2.16 3.60
C THR A 96 -2.42 0.94 4.44
N ALA A 97 -3.39 0.26 5.07
CA ALA A 97 -3.15 -0.96 5.83
C ALA A 97 -2.60 -2.10 4.94
N ARG A 98 -3.20 -2.33 3.77
CA ARG A 98 -2.73 -3.31 2.78
C ARG A 98 -1.29 -3.05 2.35
N ARG A 99 -0.95 -1.79 2.10
CA ARG A 99 0.41 -1.40 1.71
C ARG A 99 1.42 -1.63 2.82
N ALA A 100 1.05 -1.38 4.08
CA ALA A 100 1.92 -1.66 5.21
C ALA A 100 2.26 -3.16 5.27
N PHE A 101 1.24 -4.03 5.10
CA PHE A 101 1.46 -5.48 5.05
C PHE A 101 2.27 -5.90 3.83
N LYS A 102 2.07 -5.26 2.67
CA LYS A 102 2.89 -5.50 1.49
C LYS A 102 4.36 -5.16 1.73
N VAL A 103 4.66 -4.03 2.37
CA VAL A 103 6.03 -3.66 2.75
C VAL A 103 6.66 -4.68 3.70
N LEU A 104 5.89 -5.16 4.69
CA LEU A 104 6.34 -6.23 5.59
C LEU A 104 6.60 -7.55 4.85
N ALA A 105 5.77 -7.89 3.87
CA ALA A 105 5.91 -9.11 3.08
C ALA A 105 7.10 -9.02 2.13
N ASP A 106 7.27 -7.89 1.45
CA ASP A 106 8.37 -7.62 0.51
C ASP A 106 9.73 -7.54 1.25
N SER A 107 9.75 -7.10 2.51
CA SER A 107 10.93 -7.16 3.40
C SER A 107 11.15 -8.55 4.03
N GLY A 108 10.23 -9.48 3.79
CA GLY A 108 10.27 -10.85 4.29
C GLY A 108 9.94 -10.97 5.78
N VAL A 109 9.57 -9.91 6.49
CA VAL A 109 9.24 -9.99 7.92
C VAL A 109 7.96 -10.79 8.17
N VAL A 110 7.07 -10.86 7.17
CA VAL A 110 5.81 -11.61 7.24
C VAL A 110 5.58 -12.46 5.99
N VAL A 111 4.76 -13.48 6.13
CA VAL A 111 4.35 -14.39 5.06
C VAL A 111 2.85 -14.32 4.89
N VAL A 112 2.38 -13.99 3.68
CA VAL A 112 0.95 -13.96 3.38
C VAL A 112 0.48 -15.35 2.96
N ARG A 113 -0.44 -15.94 3.73
CA ARG A 113 -1.10 -17.21 3.39
C ARG A 113 -2.48 -16.92 2.80
N HIS A 114 -2.67 -17.28 1.53
CA HIS A 114 -3.89 -17.00 0.79
C HIS A 114 -5.12 -17.59 1.52
N GLY A 115 -6.12 -16.73 1.79
CA GLY A 115 -7.36 -17.11 2.48
C GLY A 115 -7.28 -17.22 4.00
N VAL A 116 -6.10 -17.08 4.61
CA VAL A 116 -5.91 -17.24 6.07
C VAL A 116 -5.41 -15.95 6.74
N GLY A 117 -4.57 -15.17 6.06
CA GLY A 117 -4.05 -13.89 6.57
C GLY A 117 -2.53 -13.76 6.44
N ALA A 118 -1.98 -12.69 6.99
CA ALA A 118 -0.53 -12.49 7.11
C ALA A 118 -0.03 -13.09 8.43
N PHE A 119 1.15 -13.72 8.40
CA PHE A 119 1.78 -14.37 9.56
C PHE A 119 3.20 -13.88 9.73
N VAL A 120 3.68 -13.76 10.96
CA VAL A 120 5.08 -13.40 11.25
C VAL A 120 6.00 -14.48 10.68
N ARG A 121 7.00 -14.08 9.87
CA ARG A 121 7.98 -15.04 9.36
C ARG A 121 8.81 -15.57 10.53
N PRO A 122 9.02 -16.88 10.66
CA PRO A 122 9.98 -17.40 11.60
C PRO A 122 11.37 -16.84 11.30
N VAL A 123 12.00 -16.23 12.30
CA VAL A 123 13.41 -15.84 12.19
C VAL A 123 14.18 -17.15 12.26
N GLU A 124 14.67 -17.64 11.12
CA GLU A 124 15.62 -18.74 11.12
C GLU A 124 16.89 -18.29 11.88
N PRO A 125 17.39 -19.08 12.85
CA PRO A 125 18.55 -18.73 13.68
C PRO A 125 19.88 -18.73 12.92
#